data_AF-A0A166R1P3-F1
#
_entry.id   AF-A0A166R1P3-F1
#
_cell.length_a   1.000
_cell.length_b   1.000
_cell.length_c   1.000
_cell.angle_alpha   90.00
_cell.angle_beta   90.00
_cell.angle_gamma   90.00
#
_symmetry.space_group_name_H-M   'P 1'
#
loop_
_entity.id
_entity.type
_entity.pdbx_description
1 polymer ?
#
loop_
_entity_poly.entity_id
_entity_poly.type
_entity_poly.pdbx_seq_one_letter_code
_entity_poly.pdbx_strand_id
1 'polypeptide(L)'
;MLGQTEVAELLKQCNGDSLAMEEVLSAYVVWKYVKGRSNEHVLEKIRQLRRVLVVTGQTETLRAGERAFRIVMTECALGGQNRIGVLPATTPIGKRVCNDLRR
;
A
#
# COMPACT_ATOMS: atom_id res chain seq x y z
N MET A 1 10.49 -5.00 7.65
CA MET A 1 10.61 -3.65 7.04
C MET A 1 9.92 -3.74 5.70
N LEU A 2 8.68 -3.23 5.55
CA LEU A 2 7.92 -3.39 4.29
C LEU A 2 8.65 -2.73 3.12
N GLY A 3 9.42 -3.54 2.41
CA GLY A 3 10.12 -3.22 1.18
C GLY A 3 9.17 -3.25 0.00
N GLN A 4 9.56 -2.65 -1.14
CA GLN A 4 8.72 -2.67 -2.34
C GLN A 4 8.49 -4.09 -2.86
N THR A 5 9.50 -4.97 -2.77
CA THR A 5 9.40 -6.38 -3.15
C THR A 5 8.42 -7.15 -2.27
N GLU A 6 8.50 -6.96 -0.95
CA GLU A 6 7.61 -7.62 0.00
C GLU A 6 6.15 -7.18 -0.21
N VAL A 7 5.92 -5.88 -0.44
CA VAL A 7 4.58 -5.36 -0.76
C VAL A 7 4.08 -5.86 -2.11
N ALA A 8 4.94 -5.98 -3.12
CA ALA A 8 4.54 -6.55 -4.40
C ALA A 8 4.07 -8.01 -4.26
N GLU A 9 4.78 -8.82 -3.45
CA GLU A 9 4.35 -10.20 -3.17
C GLU A 9 3.03 -10.25 -2.39
N LEU A 10 2.83 -9.35 -1.43
CA LEU A 10 1.56 -9.25 -0.70
C LEU A 10 0.40 -8.86 -1.64
N LEU A 11 0.62 -7.91 -2.55
CA LEU A 11 -0.37 -7.50 -3.54
C LEU A 11 -0.71 -8.63 -4.52
N LYS A 12 0.27 -9.46 -4.88
CA LYS A 12 0.04 -10.65 -5.68
C LYS A 12 -0.83 -11.67 -4.94
N GLN A 13 -0.59 -11.87 -3.64
CA GLN A 13 -1.39 -12.78 -2.80
C GLN A 13 -2.84 -12.33 -2.64
N CYS A 14 -3.14 -11.04 -2.85
CA CYS A 14 -4.53 -10.55 -2.85
C CYS A 14 -5.38 -11.16 -3.97
N ASN A 15 -4.79 -11.77 -5.01
CA ASN A 15 -5.53 -12.42 -6.11
C ASN A 15 -6.63 -11.55 -6.73
N GLY A 16 -6.39 -10.23 -6.81
CA GLY A 16 -7.34 -9.27 -7.35
C GLY A 16 -8.44 -8.79 -6.39
N ASP A 17 -8.43 -9.22 -5.13
CA ASP A 17 -9.30 -8.67 -4.08
C ASP A 17 -8.93 -7.21 -3.80
N SER A 18 -9.77 -6.30 -4.32
CA SER A 18 -9.57 -4.86 -4.19
C SER A 18 -9.49 -4.38 -2.73
N LEU A 19 -10.23 -4.99 -1.80
CA LEU A 19 -10.23 -4.59 -0.39
C LEU A 19 -8.91 -5.01 0.26
N ALA A 20 -8.47 -6.25 0.02
CA ALA A 20 -7.18 -6.73 0.52
C ALA A 20 -6.02 -5.87 -0.02
N MET A 21 -6.07 -5.46 -1.28
CA MET A 21 -5.04 -4.59 -1.88
C MET A 21 -5.02 -3.20 -1.24
N GLU A 22 -6.19 -2.63 -0.94
CA GLU A 22 -6.30 -1.35 -0.23
C GLU A 22 -5.76 -1.45 1.20
N GLU A 23 -6.04 -2.54 1.92
CA GLU A 23 -5.49 -2.80 3.26
C GLU A 23 -3.96 -2.92 3.23
N VAL A 24 -3.39 -3.65 2.25
CA VAL A 24 -1.93 -3.78 2.08
C VAL A 24 -1.28 -2.43 1.76
N LEU A 25 -1.86 -1.64 0.86
CA LEU A 25 -1.33 -0.32 0.48
C LEU A 25 -1.44 0.69 1.63
N SER A 26 -2.57 0.67 2.36
CA SER A 26 -2.77 1.51 3.54
C SER A 26 -1.74 1.19 4.61
N ALA A 27 -1.52 -0.09 4.89
CA ALA A 27 -0.50 -0.54 5.84
C ALA A 27 0.91 -0.13 5.41
N TYR A 28 1.24 -0.24 4.11
CA TYR A 28 2.52 0.23 3.57
C TYR A 28 2.75 1.72 3.82
N VAL A 29 1.71 2.52 3.59
CA VAL A 29 1.74 3.98 3.77
C VAL A 29 1.84 4.38 5.24
N VAL A 30 1.00 3.81 6.11
CA VAL A 30 1.04 4.01 7.56
C VAL A 30 2.44 3.70 8.10
N TRP A 31 3.06 2.60 7.67
CA TRP A 31 4.42 2.26 8.07
C TRP A 31 5.43 3.36 7.75
N LYS A 32 5.34 3.98 6.56
CA LYS A 32 6.26 5.06 6.19
C LYS A 32 6.05 6.29 7.06
N TYR A 33 4.80 6.64 7.38
CA TYR A 33 4.51 7.74 8.29
C TYR A 33 4.97 7.48 9.72
N VAL A 34 4.75 6.28 10.26
CA VAL A 34 5.27 5.88 11.58
C VAL A 34 6.80 5.99 11.65
N LYS A 35 7.50 5.81 10.52
CA LYS A 35 8.96 6.02 10.41
C LYS A 35 9.35 7.48 10.11
N GLY A 36 8.45 8.44 10.28
CA GLY A 36 8.73 9.88 10.13
C GLY A 36 8.97 10.34 8.69
N ARG A 37 8.48 9.61 7.68
CA ARG A 37 8.63 10.02 6.27
C ARG A 37 7.61 11.10 5.90
N SER A 38 8.03 12.07 5.10
CA SER A 38 7.15 13.13 4.59
C SER A 38 6.17 12.61 3.53
N ASN A 39 5.08 13.35 3.28
CA ASN A 39 4.09 13.01 2.26
C ASN A 39 4.74 12.87 0.87
N GLU A 40 5.68 13.74 0.50
CA GLU A 40 6.37 13.64 -0.80
C GLU A 40 7.15 12.34 -0.91
N HIS A 41 7.82 11.93 0.18
CA HIS A 41 8.57 10.69 0.20
C HIS A 41 7.65 9.47 0.06
N VAL A 42 6.50 9.47 0.73
CA VAL A 42 5.52 8.39 0.63
C VAL A 42 4.94 8.29 -0.78
N LEU A 43 4.55 9.43 -1.38
CA LEU A 43 4.08 9.48 -2.77
C LEU A 43 5.11 8.92 -3.74
N GLU A 44 6.37 9.32 -3.58
CA GLU A 44 7.46 8.79 -4.41
C GLU A 44 7.63 7.28 -4.23
N LYS A 45 7.49 6.78 -3.01
CA LYS A 45 7.55 5.34 -2.73
C LYS A 45 6.40 4.56 -3.35
N ILE A 46 5.19 5.12 -3.40
CA ILE A 46 4.04 4.53 -4.09
C ILE A 46 4.28 4.52 -5.62
N ARG A 47 4.81 5.60 -6.20
CA ARG A 47 5.17 5.64 -7.63
C ARG A 47 6.21 4.58 -7.99
N GLN A 48 7.23 4.45 -7.16
CA GLN A 48 8.25 3.41 -7.32
C GLN A 48 7.66 2.00 -7.21
N LEU A 49 6.73 1.76 -6.27
CA LEU A 49 6.02 0.48 -6.17
C LEU A 49 5.25 0.16 -7.47
N ARG A 50 4.54 1.14 -8.04
CA ARG A 50 3.87 0.94 -9.35
C ARG A 50 4.86 0.58 -10.45
N ARG A 51 6.03 1.24 -10.50
CA ARG A 51 7.09 0.89 -11.47
C ARG A 51 7.61 -0.53 -11.25
N VAL A 52 7.82 -0.95 -10.01
CA VAL A 52 8.25 -2.32 -9.69
C VAL A 52 7.23 -3.32 -10.22
N LEU A 53 5.93 -3.13 -9.96
CA LEU A 53 4.88 -4.02 -10.48
C LEU A 53 4.87 -4.10 -12.01
N VAL A 54 5.11 -2.98 -12.70
CA VAL A 54 5.21 -2.97 -14.17
C VAL A 54 6.43 -3.77 -14.65
N VAL A 55 7.60 -3.50 -14.07
CA VAL A 55 8.86 -4.16 -14.46
C VAL A 55 8.85 -5.66 -14.15
N THR A 56 8.14 -6.09 -13.10
CA THR A 56 7.99 -7.50 -12.74
C THR A 56 6.84 -8.21 -13.45
N GLY A 57 6.18 -7.55 -14.42
CA GLY A 57 5.08 -8.14 -15.20
C GLY A 57 3.78 -8.33 -14.42
N GLN A 58 3.62 -7.70 -13.26
CA GLN A 58 2.42 -7.75 -12.42
C GLN A 58 1.37 -6.71 -12.84
N THR A 59 1.12 -6.60 -14.15
CA THR A 59 0.17 -5.63 -14.72
C THR A 59 -1.28 -5.90 -14.30
N GLU A 60 -1.68 -7.16 -14.15
CA GLU A 60 -3.00 -7.53 -13.64
C GLU A 60 -3.20 -7.09 -12.19
N THR A 61 -2.17 -7.23 -11.35
CA THR A 61 -2.17 -6.71 -9.97
C THR A 61 -2.31 -5.18 -9.97
N LEU A 62 -1.60 -4.49 -10.86
CA LEU A 62 -1.74 -3.04 -11.00
C LEU A 62 -3.16 -2.64 -11.42
N ARG A 63 -3.77 -3.39 -12.35
CA ARG A 63 -5.13 -3.16 -12.85
C ARG A 63 -6.18 -3.39 -11.75
N ALA A 64 -6.10 -4.51 -11.04
CA ALA A 64 -7.01 -4.82 -9.93
C ALA A 64 -6.88 -3.80 -8.78
N GLY A 65 -5.66 -3.34 -8.51
CA GLY A 65 -5.36 -2.37 -7.46
C GLY A 65 -5.51 -0.90 -7.87
N GLU A 66 -5.89 -0.57 -9.12
CA GLU A 66 -5.85 0.80 -9.64
C GLU A 66 -6.62 1.79 -8.74
N ARG A 67 -7.82 1.37 -8.29
CA ARG A 67 -8.65 2.15 -7.38
C ARG A 67 -7.95 2.39 -6.04
N ALA A 68 -7.37 1.35 -5.45
CA ALA A 68 -6.67 1.43 -4.17
C ALA A 68 -5.43 2.34 -4.25
N PHE A 69 -4.64 2.21 -5.32
CA PHE A 69 -3.52 3.12 -5.59
C PHE A 69 -3.98 4.58 -5.69
N ARG A 70 -5.08 4.83 -6.42
CA ARG A 70 -5.62 6.19 -6.58
C ARG A 70 -6.07 6.78 -5.25
N ILE A 71 -6.83 6.04 -4.45
CA ILE A 71 -7.29 6.47 -3.11
C ILE A 71 -6.10 6.85 -2.25
N VAL A 72 -5.16 5.93 -2.06
CA VAL A 72 -4.01 6.11 -1.17
C VAL A 72 -3.10 7.25 -1.63
N MET A 73 -2.84 7.39 -2.94
CA MET A 73 -2.07 8.53 -3.47
C MET A 73 -2.80 9.87 -3.24
N THR A 74 -4.13 9.88 -3.36
CA THR A 74 -4.92 11.10 -3.15
C THR A 74 -4.88 11.53 -1.70
N GLU A 75 -5.07 10.58 -0.76
CA GLU A 75 -4.95 10.85 0.68
C GLU A 75 -3.56 11.38 1.06
N CYS A 76 -2.50 10.79 0.52
CA CYS A 76 -1.13 11.26 0.75
C CYS A 76 -0.90 12.67 0.17
N ALA A 77 -1.46 12.97 -1.00
CA ALA A 77 -1.31 14.28 -1.64
C ALA A 77 -2.07 15.40 -0.91
N LEU A 78 -3.24 15.09 -0.36
CA LEU A 78 -4.06 16.06 0.40
C LEU A 78 -3.49 16.36 1.79
N GLY A 79 -2.53 15.56 2.28
CA GLY A 79 -1.76 15.86 3.48
C GLY A 79 -2.58 15.95 4.78
N GLY A 80 -3.80 15.41 4.80
CA GLY A 80 -4.65 15.38 5.99
C GLY A 80 -4.10 14.42 7.03
N GLN A 81 -3.17 14.91 7.86
CA GLN A 81 -2.38 14.17 8.86
C GLN A 81 -3.17 13.19 9.76
N ASN A 82 -4.50 13.32 9.84
CA ASN A 82 -5.33 12.52 10.75
C ASN A 82 -6.12 11.37 10.10
N ARG A 83 -6.07 11.17 8.77
CA ARG A 83 -6.89 10.14 8.09
C ARG A 83 -6.18 9.34 6.99
N ILE A 84 -4.87 9.47 6.83
CA ILE A 84 -4.16 8.79 5.74
C ILE A 84 -4.03 7.29 6.06
N GLY A 85 -4.55 6.42 5.19
CA GLY A 85 -4.42 4.97 5.32
C GLY A 85 -5.16 4.37 6.53
N VAL A 86 -6.19 5.05 7.07
CA VAL A 86 -7.00 4.54 8.17
C VAL A 86 -8.09 3.63 7.62
N LEU A 87 -7.68 2.44 7.16
CA LEU A 87 -8.59 1.36 6.76
C LEU A 87 -8.49 0.23 7.80
N PRO A 88 -9.60 -0.23 8.40
CA PRO A 88 -9.57 -1.38 9.30
C PRO A 88 -9.14 -2.63 8.54
N ALA A 89 -8.22 -3.41 9.12
CA ALA A 89 -7.80 -4.68 8.53
C ALA A 89 -8.85 -5.77 8.77
N THR A 90 -9.61 -6.08 7.73
CA THR A 90 -10.70 -7.07 7.75
C THR A 90 -10.33 -8.34 7.00
N THR A 91 -9.49 -8.26 5.97
CA THR A 91 -9.05 -9.42 5.20
C THR A 91 -7.92 -10.19 5.91
N PRO A 92 -7.74 -11.50 5.64
CA PRO A 92 -6.64 -12.28 6.21
C PRO A 92 -5.25 -11.67 5.90
N ILE A 93 -5.06 -11.16 4.68
CA ILE A 93 -3.80 -10.54 4.26
C ILE A 93 -3.61 -9.20 4.97
N GLY A 94 -4.62 -8.33 5.01
CA GLY A 94 -4.49 -7.05 5.71
C GLY A 94 -4.21 -7.23 7.20
N LYS A 95 -4.84 -8.22 7.86
CA LYS A 95 -4.55 -8.56 9.26
C LYS A 95 -3.10 -8.99 9.45
N ARG A 96 -2.57 -9.82 8.55
CA ARG A 96 -1.17 -10.24 8.56
C ARG A 96 -0.24 -9.03 8.46
N VAL A 97 -0.44 -8.16 7.46
CA VAL A 97 0.41 -6.97 7.27
C VAL A 97 0.33 -6.05 8.49
N CYS A 98 -0.87 -5.78 9.01
CA CYS A 98 -1.04 -4.94 10.20
C CYS A 98 -0.40 -5.54 11.46
N ASN A 99 -0.36 -6.87 11.60
CA ASN A 99 0.37 -7.52 12.69
C ASN A 99 1.88 -7.39 12.50
N ASP A 100 2.38 -7.50 11.27
CA ASP A 100 3.80 -7.29 10.95
C ASP A 100 4.24 -5.83 11.19
N LEU A 101 3.32 -4.86 11.07
CA LEU A 101 3.56 -3.45 11.45
C LEU A 101 3.71 -3.24 12.97
N ARG A 102 3.11 -4.09 13.80
CA ARG A 102 3.12 -3.94 15.27
C ARG A 102 4.36 -4.53 15.94
N ARG A 103 5.17 -5.28 15.20
CA ARG A 103 6.42 -5.90 15.66
C ARG A 103 7.62 -5.01 15.33
#